data_AF-A0A536XLP4-F1
#
_entry.id   AF-A0A536XLP4-F1
#
_cell.length_a   1.000
_cell.length_b   1.000
_cell.length_c   1.000
_cell.angle_alpha   90.00
_cell.angle_beta   90.00
_cell.angle_gamma   90.00
#
_symmetry.space_group_name_H-M   'P 1'
#
loop_
_entity.id
_entity.type
_entity.pdbx_description
1 polymer ?
#
loop_
_entity_poly.entity_id
_entity_poly.type
_entity_poly.pdbx_seq_one_letter_code
_entity_poly.pdbx_strand_id
1 'polypeptide(L)' 'MDHAKLQSEDFLFPSRLHNSAHLSTRHYARIVDGWVQEIGLDPAAYGTHTLRRTKASLIYRRTKNLRAVQLLLGHA' A
#
# COMPACT_ATOMS: atom_id res chain seq x y z
N MET A 1 20.96 1.85 11.62
CA MET A 1 19.62 1.27 11.32
C MET A 1 19.70 -0.19 11.69
N ASP A 2 18.85 -0.67 12.59
CA ASP A 2 18.77 -2.10 12.87
C ASP A 2 18.02 -2.78 11.73
N HIS A 3 18.64 -3.80 11.12
CA HIS A 3 18.03 -4.60 10.07
C HIS A 3 17.27 -5.77 10.68
N ALA A 4 16.03 -5.99 10.23
CA ALA A 4 15.30 -7.20 10.58
C ALA A 4 16.02 -8.42 9.97
N LYS A 5 16.30 -9.44 10.79
CA LYS A 5 16.98 -10.68 10.38
C LYS A 5 16.03 -11.66 9.67
N LEU A 6 15.33 -11.18 8.65
CA LEU A 6 14.34 -11.96 7.89
C LEU A 6 15.02 -13.00 7.00
N GLN A 7 14.48 -14.21 6.98
CA GLN A 7 14.81 -15.28 6.05
C GLN A 7 13.99 -15.13 4.76
N SER A 8 14.33 -15.89 3.71
CA SER A 8 13.64 -15.80 2.41
C SER A 8 12.16 -16.22 2.45
N GLU A 9 11.79 -17.08 3.39
CA GLU A 9 10.42 -17.53 3.62
C GLU A 9 9.59 -16.58 4.50
N ASP A 10 10.23 -15.60 5.14
CA ASP A 10 9.54 -14.67 6.02
C ASP A 10 8.73 -13.64 5.23
N PHE A 11 7.63 -13.20 5.84
CA PHE A 11 6.89 -12.06 5.33
C PHE A 11 7.71 -10.77 5.51
N LEU A 12 7.81 -9.98 4.43
CA LEU A 12 8.52 -8.69 4.44
C LEU A 12 7.98 -7.72 5.51
N PHE A 13 6.67 -7.77 5.78
CA PHE A 13 6.00 -6.99 6.81
C PHE A 13 5.37 -7.94 7.84
N PRO A 14 6.12 -8.39 8.85
CA PRO A 14 5.60 -9.27 9.88
C PRO A 14 4.55 -8.56 10.73
N SER A 15 3.58 -9.32 11.24
CA SER A 15 2.62 -8.76 12.21
C SER A 15 3.26 -8.62 13.58
N ARG A 16 2.72 -7.70 14.40
CA ARG A 16 3.01 -7.64 15.84
C ARG A 16 2.07 -8.54 16.65
N LEU A 17 1.03 -9.08 16.03
CA LEU A 17 0.06 -9.97 16.65
C LEU A 17 0.52 -11.42 16.45
N HIS A 18 0.64 -12.19 17.53
CA HIS A 18 1.08 -13.60 17.49
C HIS A 18 0.20 -14.49 16.60
N ASN A 19 -1.10 -14.19 16.51
CA ASN A 19 -2.06 -15.00 15.73
C ASN A 19 -2.10 -14.63 14.23
N SER A 20 -1.19 -13.80 13.74
CA SER A 20 -1.15 -13.38 12.34
C SER A 20 0.30 -13.32 11.87
N ALA A 21 0.64 -14.06 10.82
CA ALA A 21 2.03 -14.13 10.37
C ALA A 21 2.52 -12.82 9.71
N HIS A 22 1.61 -12.00 9.18
CA HIS A 22 1.95 -10.79 8.43
C HIS A 22 1.00 -9.64 8.69
N LEU A 23 1.39 -8.45 8.23
CA LEU A 23 0.55 -7.26 8.27
C LEU A 23 -0.83 -7.56 7.66
N SER A 24 -1.87 -7.38 8.46
CA SER A 24 -3.24 -7.56 7.99
C SER A 24 -3.69 -6.35 7.15
N THR A 25 -4.66 -6.56 6.27
CA THR A 25 -5.26 -5.50 5.46
C THR A 25 -5.80 -4.34 6.30
N ARG A 26 -6.43 -4.64 7.44
CA ARG A 26 -6.93 -3.63 8.38
C ARG A 26 -5.79 -2.85 9.04
N HIS A 27 -4.68 -3.52 9.38
CA HIS A 27 -3.54 -2.83 9.97
C HIS A 27 -2.85 -1.93 8.94
N TYR A 28 -2.70 -2.42 7.71
CA TYR A 28 -2.23 -1.59 6.59
C TYR A 28 -3.11 -0.35 6.38
N ALA A 29 -4.43 -0.50 6.38
CA ALA A 29 -5.35 0.63 6.28
C ALA A 29 -5.14 1.64 7.42
N ARG A 30 -5.04 1.17 8.67
CA ARG A 30 -4.80 2.05 9.83
C ARG A 30 -3.48 2.81 9.75
N ILE A 31 -2.42 2.20 9.22
CA ILE A 31 -1.12 2.87 9.02
C ILE A 31 -1.30 4.03 8.02
N VAL A 32 -1.97 3.77 6.90
CA VAL A 32 -2.25 4.80 5.89
C VAL A 32 -3.14 5.90 6.45
N ASP A 33 -4.20 5.55 7.19
CA ASP A 33 -5.07 6.53 7.84
C ASP A 33 -4.27 7.45 8.78
N GLY A 34 -3.34 6.88 9.56
CA GLY A 34 -2.43 7.65 10.41
C GLY A 34 -1.60 8.66 9.62
N TRP A 35 -0.93 8.24 8.55
CA TRP A 35 -0.15 9.14 7.70
C TRP A 35 -0.99 10.23 7.05
N VAL A 36 -2.22 9.90 6.65
CA VAL A 36 -3.16 10.86 6.05
C VAL A 36 -3.59 11.92 7.07
N GLN A 37 -3.86 11.53 8.32
CA GLN A 37 -4.14 12.47 9.40
C GLN A 37 -2.93 13.36 9.71
N GLU A 38 -1.73 12.79 9.76
CA GLU A 38 -0.49 13.53 10.05
C GLU A 38 -0.21 14.66 9.05
N ILE A 39 -0.65 14.51 7.80
CA ILE A 39 -0.54 15.55 6.77
C ILE A 39 -1.79 16.45 6.68
N GLY A 40 -2.74 16.33 7.61
CA GLY A 40 -3.93 17.17 7.72
C GLY A 40 -5.04 16.85 6.71
N LEU A 41 -5.06 15.64 6.15
CA LEU A 41 -6.09 15.19 5.21
C LEU A 41 -7.13 14.29 5.89
N ASP A 42 -8.31 14.17 5.27
CA ASP A 42 -9.40 13.31 5.75
C ASP A 42 -9.16 11.82 5.38
N PRO A 43 -8.97 10.92 6.36
CA PRO A 43 -8.79 9.48 6.11
C PRO A 43 -9.95 8.82 5.38
N ALA A 44 -11.18 9.33 5.54
CA ALA A 44 -12.34 8.78 4.84
C ALA A 44 -12.24 9.01 3.32
N ALA A 45 -11.56 10.08 2.88
CA ALA A 45 -11.32 10.38 1.47
C ALA A 45 -10.07 9.68 0.90
N TYR A 46 -9.03 9.49 1.72
CA TYR A 46 -7.69 9.11 1.25
C TYR A 46 -7.19 7.75 1.78
N GLY A 47 -7.93 6.68 1.49
CA GLY A 47 -7.51 5.31 1.85
C GLY A 47 -6.55 4.62 0.87
N THR A 48 -6.21 3.37 1.19
CA THR A 48 -5.34 2.48 0.39
C THR A 48 -5.81 2.31 -1.07
N HIS A 49 -7.12 2.24 -1.30
CA HIS A 49 -7.69 2.16 -2.64
C HIS A 49 -7.50 3.47 -3.42
N THR A 50 -7.68 4.62 -2.77
CA THR A 50 -7.43 5.93 -3.40
C THR A 50 -5.96 6.05 -3.80
N LEU A 51 -5.03 5.63 -2.95
CA LEU A 51 -3.60 5.58 -3.29
C LEU A 51 -3.32 4.69 -4.51
N ARG A 52 -3.92 3.49 -4.59
CA ARG A 52 -3.79 2.59 -5.74
C ARG A 52 -4.23 3.28 -7.05
N ARG A 53 -5.39 3.95 -7.04
CA ARG A 53 -5.89 4.68 -8.22
C ARG A 53 -4.99 5.85 -8.59
N THR A 54 -4.56 6.66 -7.62
CA THR A 54 -3.73 7.85 -7.86
C THR A 54 -2.40 7.50 -8.50
N LYS A 55 -1.70 6.46 -8.02
CA LYS A 55 -0.45 5.99 -8.62
C LYS A 55 -0.62 5.64 -10.10
N ALA A 56 -1.66 4.87 -10.43
CA ALA A 56 -1.98 4.51 -11.80
C ALA A 56 -2.28 5.73 -12.69
N SER A 57 -3.09 6.67 -12.19
CA SER A 57 -3.42 7.92 -12.90
C SER A 57 -2.18 8.77 -13.20
N LEU A 58 -1.24 8.88 -12.24
CA LEU A 58 0.02 9.62 -12.43
C LEU A 58 0.91 8.96 -13.49
N ILE A 59 1.01 7.62 -13.49
CA ILE A 59 1.76 6.86 -14.50
C ILE A 59 1.15 7.06 -15.89
N TYR A 60 -0.18 6.96 -16.02
CA TYR A 60 -0.85 7.20 -17.29
C TYR A 60 -0.64 8.63 -17.78
N ARG A 61 -0.78 9.64 -16.90
CA ARG A 61 -0.56 11.05 -17.25
C ARG A 61 0.83 11.28 -17.85
N ARG A 62 1.86 10.61 -17.33
CA ARG A 62 3.26 10.79 -17.76
C ARG A 62 3.62 9.97 -19.00
N THR A 63 3.10 8.76 -19.11
CA THR A 63 3.54 7.78 -20.14
C THR A 63 2.54 7.60 -21.28
N LYS A 64 1.27 7.94 -21.05
CA LYS A 64 0.13 7.63 -21.93
C LYS A 64 0.00 6.14 -22.30
N ASN A 65 0.65 5.25 -21.55
CA ASN A 65 0.62 3.81 -21.81
C ASN A 65 -0.51 3.14 -21.02
N LEU A 66 -1.66 2.95 -21.66
CA LEU A 66 -2.82 2.28 -21.04
C LEU A 66 -2.53 0.82 -20.69
N ARG A 67 -1.75 0.11 -21.52
CA ARG A 67 -1.45 -1.30 -21.29
C ARG A 67 -0.62 -1.51 -20.02
N ALA A 68 0.36 -0.64 -19.79
CA ALA A 68 1.14 -0.67 -18.55
C ALA A 68 0.26 -0.43 -17.32
N VAL A 69 -0.70 0.49 -17.40
CA VAL A 69 -1.65 0.74 -16.30
C VAL A 69 -2.57 -0.44 -16.04
N GLN A 70 -3.09 -1.10 -17.09
CA GLN A 70 -3.89 -2.32 -16.93
C GLN A 70 -3.12 -3.42 -16.20
N LEU A 71 -1.86 -3.68 -16.61
CA LEU A 71 -1.00 -4.67 -15.98
C LEU A 71 -0.69 -4.32 -14.51
N LEU A 72 -0.38 -3.05 -14.22
CA LEU A 72 -0.13 -2.59 -12.85
C LEU A 72 -1.35 -2.70 -11.95
N LEU A 73 -2.56 -2.56 -12.50
CA LEU A 73 -3.81 -2.71 -11.76
C LEU A 73 -4.33 -4.15 -11.77
N GLY A 74 -3.77 -5.07 -12.55
CA GLY A 74 -4.24 -6.44 -12.66
C GLY A 74 -5.65 -6.55 -13.25
N HIS A 75 -5.99 -5.70 -14.22
CA HIS A 75 -7.26 -5.79 -14.94
C HIS A 75 -7.15 -6.80 -16.09
N ALA A 76 -8.15 -7.69 -16.21
CA ALA A 76 -8.29 -8.63 -17.32
C ALA A 76 -8.98 -7.96 -18.52
#